data_AF-A0A2S4W4J0-F1
#
_entry.id   AF-A0A2S4W4J0-F1
#
_cell.length_a   1.000
_cell.length_b   1.000
_cell.length_c   1.000
_cell.angle_alpha   90.00
_cell.angle_beta   90.00
_cell.angle_gamma   90.00
#
_symmetry.space_group_name_H-M   'P 1'
#
loop_
_entity.id
_entity.type
_entity.pdbx_description
1 polymer ?
#
loop_
_entity_poly.entity_id
_entity_poly.type
_entity_poly.pdbx_seq_one_letter_code
_entity_poly.pdbx_strand_id
1 'polypeptide(L)'
;MPFLNPPQIVSLMCQVKEFFESGLSQLFVEYDTFFINNSNLSNQSTHILSTVKENEDLERLTTISLEKIDAISQWLRKSMVRLVEEEWSKLVEMIDEEIEWLLKDIYTNYDDQEEEDSWDDEAFIPDQRKDLFRAAIPVMRLSRIYYNKLARQKTNHVRLVFNDPSMHMGMDQLKHLFKETNQILTALYEFLYKIRASDAQEDFLAMVKWLFDSFGESSSILQQHWLALWKSKDPGVNKELIKKALDWLEFWSHQFFLANVKFIFATSDRFWIGI
;
A
#
# COMPACT_ATOMS: atom_id res chain seq x y z
N MET A 1 -11.75 -5.94 -10.20
CA MET A 1 -10.31 -6.25 -10.34
C MET A 1 -9.77 -5.60 -11.60
N PRO A 2 -9.21 -4.39 -11.55
CA PRO A 2 -8.27 -3.94 -12.56
C PRO A 2 -6.84 -4.15 -12.04
N PHE A 3 -5.84 -3.77 -12.83
CA PHE A 3 -4.45 -3.53 -12.40
C PHE A 3 -3.49 -4.72 -12.48
N LEU A 4 -3.30 -5.18 -13.71
CA LEU A 4 -1.98 -5.60 -14.18
C LEU A 4 -1.76 -4.96 -15.56
N ASN A 5 -0.56 -4.45 -15.81
CA ASN A 5 -0.21 -3.87 -17.12
C ASN A 5 -0.22 -5.02 -18.15
N PRO A 6 -1.07 -5.00 -19.20
CA PRO A 6 -1.30 -6.16 -20.06
C PRO A 6 -0.04 -6.85 -20.62
N PRO A 7 1.02 -6.13 -21.02
CA PRO A 7 2.26 -6.76 -21.51
C PRO A 7 3.00 -7.57 -20.43
N GLN A 8 2.94 -7.13 -19.18
CA GLN A 8 3.60 -7.79 -18.05
C GLN A 8 2.87 -9.07 -17.64
N ILE A 9 1.53 -9.10 -17.76
CA ILE A 9 0.73 -10.32 -17.54
C ILE A 9 1.10 -11.39 -18.57
N VAL A 10 1.17 -11.00 -19.84
CA VAL A 10 1.47 -11.92 -20.94
C VAL A 10 2.85 -12.53 -20.76
N SER A 11 3.85 -11.71 -20.42
CA SER A 11 5.20 -12.20 -20.13
C SER A 11 5.24 -13.15 -18.93
N LEU A 12 4.48 -12.88 -17.86
CA LEU A 12 4.38 -13.78 -16.72
C LEU A 12 3.69 -15.10 -17.09
N MET A 13 2.56 -15.03 -17.80
CA MET A 13 1.85 -16.22 -18.26
C MET A 13 2.77 -17.09 -19.13
N CYS A 14 3.60 -16.50 -19.98
CA CYS A 14 4.61 -17.23 -20.75
C CYS A 14 5.67 -17.88 -19.86
N GLN A 15 6.26 -17.16 -18.89
CA GLN A 15 7.30 -17.72 -18.01
C GLN A 15 6.77 -18.84 -17.11
N VAL A 16 5.57 -18.67 -16.54
CA VAL A 16 4.91 -19.70 -15.73
C VAL A 16 4.59 -20.90 -16.61
N LYS A 17 4.03 -20.68 -17.80
CA LYS A 17 3.73 -21.75 -18.76
C LYS A 17 5.00 -22.53 -19.16
N GLU A 18 6.07 -21.84 -19.55
CA GLU A 18 7.35 -22.48 -19.87
C GLU A 18 7.91 -23.28 -18.71
N PHE A 19 7.82 -22.78 -17.47
CA PHE A 19 8.25 -23.52 -16.28
C PHE A 19 7.46 -24.82 -16.07
N PHE A 20 6.14 -24.78 -16.21
CA PHE A 20 5.29 -25.97 -16.10
C PHE A 20 5.50 -26.96 -17.25
N GLU A 21 5.58 -26.47 -18.49
CA GLU A 21 5.65 -27.31 -19.69
C GLU A 21 7.02 -27.93 -19.92
N SER A 22 8.11 -27.24 -19.57
CA SER A 22 9.47 -27.70 -19.84
C SER A 22 10.24 -28.07 -18.58
N GLY A 23 10.24 -27.20 -17.56
CA GLY A 23 11.04 -27.40 -16.35
C GLY A 23 10.52 -28.56 -15.50
N LEU A 24 9.26 -28.46 -15.04
CA LEU A 24 8.64 -29.48 -14.19
C LEU A 24 8.40 -30.79 -14.94
N SER A 25 8.02 -30.71 -16.22
CA SER A 25 7.85 -31.90 -17.06
C SER A 25 9.16 -32.72 -17.16
N GLN A 26 10.29 -32.05 -17.40
CA GLN A 26 11.59 -32.72 -17.48
C GLN A 26 12.04 -33.28 -16.12
N LEU A 27 11.77 -32.57 -15.02
CA LEU A 27 11.98 -33.09 -13.67
C LEU A 27 11.15 -34.36 -13.42
N PHE A 28 9.86 -34.37 -13.77
CA PHE A 28 8.99 -35.53 -13.57
C PHE A 28 9.38 -36.72 -14.44
N VAL A 29 9.80 -36.49 -15.69
CA VAL A 29 10.31 -37.56 -16.56
C VAL A 29 11.57 -38.20 -15.99
N GLU A 30 12.50 -37.42 -15.46
CA GLU A 30 13.70 -37.96 -14.80
C GLU A 30 13.38 -38.67 -13.49
N TYR A 31 12.41 -38.15 -12.71
CA TYR A 31 11.91 -38.83 -11.51
C TYR A 31 11.29 -40.19 -11.86
N ASP A 32 10.40 -40.23 -12.85
CA ASP A 32 9.78 -41.47 -13.33
C ASP A 32 10.84 -42.43 -13.88
N THR A 33 11.81 -41.94 -14.66
CA THR A 33 12.89 -42.76 -15.21
C THR A 33 13.74 -43.37 -14.09
N PHE A 34 14.10 -42.59 -13.07
CA PHE A 34 14.91 -43.04 -11.95
C PHE A 34 14.18 -44.09 -11.09
N PHE A 35 12.91 -43.86 -10.72
CA PHE A 35 12.15 -44.76 -9.84
C PHE A 35 11.59 -46.00 -10.57
N ILE A 36 11.19 -45.86 -11.84
CA ILE A 36 10.66 -46.98 -12.64
C ILE A 36 11.79 -47.88 -13.12
N ASN A 37 12.92 -47.34 -13.59
CA ASN A 37 14.03 -48.18 -14.08
C ASN A 37 14.83 -48.84 -12.95
N ASN A 38 14.91 -48.24 -11.75
CA ASN A 38 15.54 -48.88 -10.59
C ASN A 38 14.67 -49.93 -9.90
N SER A 39 13.45 -50.16 -10.34
CA SER A 39 12.61 -51.25 -9.81
C SER A 39 13.00 -52.65 -10.31
N ASN A 40 13.91 -52.74 -11.31
CA ASN A 40 14.40 -53.98 -11.93
C ASN A 40 15.84 -54.37 -11.52
N LEU A 41 16.23 -54.15 -10.26
CA LEU A 41 17.58 -54.43 -9.75
C LEU A 41 17.90 -55.93 -9.72
N SER A 42 18.55 -56.45 -10.78
CA SER A 42 19.16 -57.79 -10.76
C SER A 42 20.59 -57.90 -11.35
N ASN A 43 21.23 -56.83 -11.86
CA ASN A 43 22.61 -56.93 -12.38
C ASN A 43 23.52 -55.78 -11.91
N GLN A 44 24.67 -56.12 -11.31
CA GLN A 44 25.24 -55.34 -10.19
C GLN A 44 26.61 -54.67 -10.44
N SER A 45 27.08 -54.41 -11.68
CA SER A 45 28.39 -53.71 -11.86
C SER A 45 28.38 -52.49 -12.78
N THR A 46 27.57 -52.46 -13.85
CA THR A 46 27.35 -51.25 -14.68
C THR A 46 26.30 -50.32 -14.10
N HIS A 47 25.42 -50.83 -13.23
CA HIS A 47 24.34 -50.05 -12.62
C HIS A 47 24.86 -48.94 -11.70
N ILE A 48 25.94 -49.18 -10.95
CA ILE A 48 26.43 -48.27 -9.90
C ILE A 48 26.83 -46.91 -10.49
N LEU A 49 27.54 -46.89 -11.62
CA LEU A 49 27.97 -45.66 -12.29
C LEU A 49 26.80 -44.90 -12.95
N SER A 50 25.80 -45.63 -13.48
CA SER A 50 24.57 -45.06 -14.05
C SER A 50 23.72 -44.39 -12.98
N THR A 51 23.52 -45.07 -11.85
CA THR A 51 22.75 -44.53 -10.71
C THR A 51 23.40 -43.30 -10.08
N VAL A 52 24.73 -43.19 -10.07
CA VAL A 52 25.42 -41.99 -9.55
C VAL A 52 25.16 -40.80 -10.48
N LYS A 53 25.28 -40.98 -11.79
CA LYS A 53 25.04 -39.92 -12.78
C LYS A 53 23.57 -39.48 -12.82
N GLU A 54 22.63 -40.43 -12.79
CA GLU A 54 21.19 -40.14 -12.73
C GLU A 54 20.82 -39.36 -11.46
N ASN A 55 21.44 -39.68 -10.32
CA ASN A 55 21.22 -38.98 -9.07
C ASN A 55 21.80 -37.54 -9.10
N GLU A 56 22.99 -37.35 -9.69
CA GLU A 56 23.58 -36.02 -9.92
C GLU A 56 22.71 -35.16 -10.86
N ASP A 57 22.17 -35.75 -11.93
CA ASP A 57 21.28 -35.07 -12.87
C ASP A 57 19.94 -34.69 -12.20
N LEU A 58 19.39 -35.56 -11.33
CA LEU A 58 18.18 -35.30 -10.55
C LEU A 58 18.39 -34.18 -9.53
N GLU A 59 19.51 -34.19 -8.80
CA GLU A 59 19.89 -33.15 -7.84
C GLU A 59 20.05 -31.80 -8.55
N ARG A 60 20.71 -31.80 -9.72
CA ARG A 60 20.87 -30.60 -10.54
C ARG A 60 19.53 -30.05 -11.02
N LEU A 61 18.65 -30.90 -11.55
CA LEU A 61 17.33 -30.46 -12.06
C LEU A 61 16.42 -29.96 -10.95
N THR A 62 16.48 -30.59 -9.77
CA THR A 62 15.75 -30.15 -8.58
C THR A 62 16.23 -28.77 -8.14
N THR A 63 17.56 -28.56 -8.08
CA THR A 63 18.16 -27.27 -7.74
C THR A 63 17.75 -26.18 -8.72
N ILE A 64 17.86 -26.44 -10.03
CA ILE A 64 17.44 -25.49 -11.09
C ILE A 64 15.95 -25.16 -10.98
N SER A 65 15.10 -26.15 -10.66
CA SER A 65 13.67 -25.94 -10.53
C SER A 65 13.32 -25.09 -9.30
N LEU A 66 13.99 -25.32 -8.17
CA LEU A 66 13.85 -24.49 -6.96
C LEU A 66 14.27 -23.04 -7.22
N GLU A 67 15.41 -22.83 -7.88
CA GLU A 67 15.88 -21.49 -8.24
C GLU A 67 14.90 -20.75 -9.14
N LYS A 68 14.29 -21.45 -10.12
CA LYS A 68 13.25 -20.86 -11.00
C LYS A 68 11.98 -20.51 -10.24
N ILE A 69 11.52 -21.36 -9.32
CA ILE A 69 10.36 -21.08 -8.47
C ILE A 69 10.62 -19.84 -7.61
N ASP A 70 11.80 -19.74 -7.01
CA ASP A 70 12.19 -18.59 -6.19
C ASP A 70 12.25 -17.31 -7.02
N ALA A 71 12.81 -17.38 -8.24
CA ALA A 71 12.87 -16.24 -9.15
C ALA A 71 11.47 -15.74 -9.54
N ILE A 72 10.56 -16.64 -9.93
CA ILE A 72 9.17 -16.31 -10.27
C ILE A 72 8.45 -15.72 -9.04
N SER A 73 8.65 -16.33 -7.87
CA SER A 73 8.05 -15.88 -6.61
C SER A 73 8.52 -14.47 -6.22
N GLN A 74 9.83 -14.20 -6.31
CA GLN A 74 10.38 -12.87 -6.05
C GLN A 74 9.87 -11.83 -7.04
N TRP A 75 9.76 -12.19 -8.32
CA TRP A 75 9.23 -11.29 -9.33
C TRP A 75 7.77 -10.93 -9.09
N LEU A 76 6.92 -11.93 -8.79
CA LEU A 76 5.50 -11.74 -8.44
C LEU A 76 5.32 -10.85 -7.21
N ARG A 77 6.14 -11.05 -6.18
CA ARG A 77 6.12 -10.21 -4.98
C ARG A 77 6.48 -8.77 -5.32
N LYS A 78 7.58 -8.58 -6.07
CA LYS A 78 8.05 -7.25 -6.47
C LYS A 78 7.04 -6.53 -7.35
N SER A 79 6.36 -7.24 -8.26
CA SER A 79 5.30 -6.65 -9.08
C SER A 79 4.09 -6.25 -8.24
N MET A 80 3.67 -7.06 -7.27
CA MET A 80 2.58 -6.70 -6.36
C MET A 80 2.90 -5.48 -5.48
N VAL A 81 4.11 -5.40 -4.90
CA VAL A 81 4.49 -4.22 -4.11
C VAL A 81 4.45 -2.95 -4.97
N ARG A 82 4.95 -3.02 -6.20
CA ARG A 82 4.91 -1.89 -7.14
C ARG A 82 3.48 -1.47 -7.47
N LEU A 83 2.58 -2.42 -7.69
CA LEU A 83 1.17 -2.12 -7.94
C LEU A 83 0.53 -1.41 -6.75
N VAL A 84 0.80 -1.89 -5.53
CA VAL A 84 0.31 -1.26 -4.31
C VAL A 84 0.88 0.16 -4.14
N GLU A 85 2.18 0.35 -4.42
CA GLU A 85 2.83 1.68 -4.43
C GLU A 85 2.17 2.63 -5.47
N GLU A 86 1.83 2.13 -6.66
CA GLU A 86 1.13 2.88 -7.72
C GLU A 86 -0.28 3.27 -7.29
N GLU A 87 -1.05 2.37 -6.67
CA GLU A 87 -2.38 2.67 -6.15
C GLU A 87 -2.31 3.74 -5.05
N TRP A 88 -1.38 3.62 -4.09
CA TRP A 88 -1.19 4.68 -3.09
C TRP A 88 -0.77 6.02 -3.70
N SER A 89 -0.04 6.01 -4.82
CA SER A 89 0.32 7.24 -5.54
C SER A 89 -0.91 7.94 -6.12
N LYS A 90 -1.86 7.18 -6.70
CA LYS A 90 -3.14 7.75 -7.17
C LYS A 90 -3.96 8.36 -6.04
N LEU A 91 -3.90 7.77 -4.84
CA LEU A 91 -4.56 8.35 -3.66
C LEU A 91 -3.95 9.69 -3.27
N VAL A 92 -2.63 9.85 -3.41
CA VAL A 92 -1.97 11.14 -3.18
C VAL A 92 -2.46 12.19 -4.17
N GLU A 93 -2.56 11.84 -5.46
CA GLU A 93 -3.04 12.75 -6.52
C GLU A 93 -4.47 13.22 -6.24
N MET A 94 -5.36 12.31 -5.87
CA MET A 94 -6.72 12.65 -5.47
C MET A 94 -6.77 13.56 -4.23
N ILE A 95 -5.95 13.28 -3.21
CA ILE A 95 -5.88 14.16 -2.02
C ILE A 95 -5.36 15.56 -2.42
N ASP A 96 -4.45 15.65 -3.39
CA ASP A 96 -3.96 16.92 -3.93
C ASP A 96 -5.08 17.70 -4.62
N GLU A 97 -5.86 17.05 -5.49
CA GLU A 97 -7.03 17.67 -6.15
C GLU A 97 -8.05 18.20 -5.14
N GLU A 98 -8.32 17.44 -4.07
CA GLU A 98 -9.25 17.82 -3.01
C GLU A 98 -8.74 19.00 -2.16
N ILE A 99 -7.43 19.04 -1.88
CA ILE A 99 -6.81 20.18 -1.19
C ILE A 99 -6.87 21.43 -2.07
N GLU A 100 -6.59 21.30 -3.37
CA GLU A 100 -6.66 22.41 -4.32
C GLU A 100 -8.08 22.97 -4.41
N TRP A 101 -9.08 22.10 -4.45
CA TRP A 101 -10.50 22.51 -4.40
C TRP A 101 -10.83 23.29 -3.13
N LEU A 102 -10.46 22.76 -1.95
CA LEU A 102 -10.69 23.45 -0.67
C LEU A 102 -10.01 24.84 -0.64
N LEU A 103 -8.80 24.95 -1.20
CA LEU A 103 -8.08 26.21 -1.27
C LEU A 103 -8.76 27.20 -2.21
N LYS A 104 -9.22 26.75 -3.40
CA LYS A 104 -9.93 27.59 -4.35
C LYS A 104 -11.15 28.24 -3.67
N ASP A 105 -12.00 27.44 -3.03
CA ASP A 105 -13.20 27.91 -2.35
C ASP A 105 -12.91 28.89 -1.19
N ILE A 106 -11.79 28.72 -0.47
CA ILE A 106 -11.38 29.67 0.57
C ILE A 106 -11.01 31.03 -0.03
N TYR A 107 -10.30 31.04 -1.16
CA TYR A 107 -9.77 32.25 -1.79
C TYR A 107 -10.72 32.94 -2.76
N THR A 108 -11.81 32.28 -3.19
CA THR A 108 -12.89 32.95 -3.92
C THR A 108 -13.56 33.98 -3.00
N ASN A 109 -13.16 35.23 -3.13
CA ASN A 109 -13.86 36.39 -2.59
C ASN A 109 -14.66 36.99 -3.74
N TYR A 110 -15.98 36.97 -3.65
CA TYR A 110 -16.88 37.55 -4.66
C TYR A 110 -16.86 39.09 -4.70
N ASP A 111 -15.99 39.75 -3.93
CA ASP A 111 -15.85 41.22 -3.96
C ASP A 111 -15.17 41.73 -5.25
N ASP A 112 -14.55 40.86 -6.05
CA ASP A 112 -13.80 41.23 -7.28
C ASP A 112 -14.42 40.67 -8.58
N GLN A 113 -15.69 40.26 -8.58
CA GLN A 113 -16.41 40.03 -9.85
C GLN A 113 -17.11 41.31 -10.28
N GLU A 114 -16.39 42.12 -11.08
CA GLU A 114 -17.04 43.03 -12.03
C GLU A 114 -18.11 42.24 -12.79
N GLU A 115 -19.31 42.83 -12.84
CA GLU A 115 -20.51 42.36 -13.52
C GLU A 115 -20.20 41.67 -14.85
N GLU A 116 -20.07 40.34 -14.85
CA GLU A 116 -20.15 39.55 -16.07
C GLU A 116 -21.19 38.46 -15.83
N ASP A 117 -22.30 38.58 -16.56
CA ASP A 117 -23.50 37.75 -16.53
C ASP A 117 -23.20 36.25 -16.70
N SER A 118 -22.73 35.62 -15.63
CA SER A 118 -22.53 34.18 -15.54
C SER A 118 -23.75 33.59 -14.83
N TRP A 119 -24.60 32.90 -15.59
CA TRP A 119 -25.73 32.11 -15.11
C TRP A 119 -25.32 30.86 -14.31
N ASP A 120 -24.09 30.80 -13.77
CA ASP A 120 -23.70 29.77 -12.83
C ASP A 120 -24.10 30.23 -11.42
N ASP A 121 -25.12 29.57 -10.87
CA ASP A 121 -25.51 29.60 -9.46
C ASP A 121 -24.35 29.04 -8.59
N GLU A 122 -23.22 29.73 -8.55
CA GLU A 122 -22.07 29.36 -7.75
C GLU A 122 -22.37 29.80 -6.30
N ALA A 123 -22.95 28.87 -5.55
CA ALA A 123 -23.57 29.11 -4.25
C ALA A 123 -22.65 29.85 -3.27
N PHE A 124 -23.12 30.97 -2.72
CA PHE A 124 -22.43 31.74 -1.67
C PHE A 124 -21.96 30.82 -0.54
N ILE A 125 -20.64 30.75 -0.32
CA ILE A 125 -20.03 30.01 0.79
C ILE A 125 -19.82 30.97 1.96
N PRO A 126 -20.56 30.84 3.08
CA PRO A 126 -20.39 31.72 4.23
C PRO A 126 -18.97 31.63 4.80
N ASP A 127 -18.45 32.74 5.36
CA ASP A 127 -17.12 32.77 6.00
C ASP A 127 -16.95 31.68 7.07
N GLN A 128 -18.04 31.29 7.72
CA GLN A 128 -18.04 30.19 8.68
C GLN A 128 -17.63 28.86 8.04
N ARG A 129 -18.13 28.58 6.84
CA ARG A 129 -17.78 27.40 6.06
C ARG A 129 -16.34 27.45 5.54
N LYS A 130 -15.80 28.63 5.24
CA LYS A 130 -14.37 28.81 4.93
C LYS A 130 -13.48 28.42 6.12
N ASP A 131 -13.91 28.67 7.36
CA ASP A 131 -13.16 28.25 8.55
C ASP A 131 -13.15 26.73 8.74
N LEU A 132 -14.25 26.05 8.39
CA LEU A 132 -14.30 24.59 8.36
C LEU A 132 -13.32 24.01 7.34
N PHE A 133 -13.25 24.60 6.14
CA PHE A 133 -12.30 24.20 5.10
C PHE A 133 -10.85 24.42 5.55
N ARG A 134 -10.55 25.56 6.17
CA ARG A 134 -9.24 25.85 6.76
C ARG A 134 -8.85 24.83 7.82
N ALA A 135 -9.80 24.38 8.64
CA ALA A 135 -9.57 23.38 9.67
C ALA A 135 -9.39 21.95 9.10
N ALA A 136 -10.01 21.63 7.96
CA ALA A 136 -9.89 20.35 7.28
C ALA A 136 -8.55 20.16 6.54
N ILE A 137 -7.98 21.25 6.00
CA ILE A 137 -6.71 21.21 5.24
C ILE A 137 -5.57 20.51 6.00
N PRO A 138 -5.30 20.79 7.28
CA PRO A 138 -4.28 20.06 8.05
C PRO A 138 -4.51 18.54 8.10
N VAL A 139 -5.75 18.09 8.25
CA VAL A 139 -6.12 16.66 8.24
C VAL A 139 -5.77 16.05 6.89
N MET A 140 -6.24 16.67 5.80
CA MET A 140 -5.97 16.22 4.43
C MET A 140 -4.48 16.19 4.10
N ARG A 141 -3.73 17.23 4.49
CA ARG A 141 -2.27 17.28 4.27
C ARG A 141 -1.53 16.17 5.02
N LEU A 142 -1.94 15.86 6.25
CA LEU A 142 -1.33 14.78 7.01
C LEU A 142 -1.67 13.40 6.42
N SER A 143 -2.90 13.20 5.95
CA SER A 143 -3.29 12.01 5.17
C SER A 143 -2.44 11.87 3.92
N ARG A 144 -2.24 12.96 3.17
CA ARG A 144 -1.34 13.00 2.01
C ARG A 144 0.10 12.59 2.37
N ILE A 145 0.63 13.13 3.47
CA ILE A 145 1.98 12.80 3.95
C ILE A 145 2.11 11.32 4.28
N TYR A 146 1.07 10.73 4.89
CA TYR A 146 1.03 9.29 5.19
C TYR A 146 1.10 8.44 3.92
N TYR A 147 0.22 8.70 2.94
CA TYR A 147 0.25 7.97 1.67
C TYR A 147 1.52 8.20 0.87
N ASN A 148 2.09 9.41 0.86
CA ASN A 148 3.37 9.68 0.21
C ASN A 148 4.53 8.84 0.74
N LYS A 149 4.46 8.51 2.04
CA LYS A 149 5.45 7.69 2.71
C LYS A 149 5.25 6.20 2.45
N LEU A 150 4.02 5.78 2.18
CA LEU A 150 3.66 4.44 1.68
C LEU A 150 4.03 4.25 0.20
N ALA A 151 3.62 5.19 -0.66
CA ALA A 151 3.75 5.18 -2.12
C ALA A 151 5.19 5.32 -2.64
N ARG A 152 6.17 5.55 -1.75
CA ARG A 152 7.60 5.65 -2.09
C ARG A 152 7.86 6.66 -3.21
N GLN A 153 7.53 7.94 -2.97
CA GLN A 153 7.97 9.01 -3.88
C GLN A 153 9.51 9.09 -3.96
N LYS A 154 10.04 9.32 -5.18
CA LYS A 154 11.49 9.33 -5.48
C LYS A 154 12.32 10.28 -4.60
N THR A 155 11.69 11.31 -4.05
CA THR A 155 12.30 12.37 -3.23
C THR A 155 12.34 12.05 -1.73
N ASN A 156 11.73 10.95 -1.28
CA ASN A 156 11.57 10.67 0.16
C ASN A 156 12.66 9.70 0.67
N HIS A 157 13.48 10.17 1.62
CA HIS A 157 14.58 9.39 2.20
C HIS A 157 14.14 8.32 3.21
N VAL A 158 12.92 8.42 3.76
CA VAL A 158 12.35 7.44 4.70
C VAL A 158 11.15 6.79 4.04
N ARG A 159 11.23 5.47 3.82
CA ARG A 159 10.18 4.62 3.23
C ARG A 159 9.46 3.89 4.36
N LEU A 160 8.14 3.69 4.27
CA LEU A 160 7.36 2.93 5.26
C LEU A 160 7.04 1.51 4.80
N VAL A 161 7.06 1.28 3.49
CA VAL A 161 6.87 -0.03 2.89
C VAL A 161 8.17 -0.39 2.20
N PHE A 162 8.78 -1.46 2.70
CA PHE A 162 10.20 -1.70 2.52
C PHE A 162 10.39 -2.82 1.50
N ASN A 163 10.70 -2.43 0.27
CA ASN A 163 11.30 -3.30 -0.74
C ASN A 163 12.82 -3.53 -0.50
N ASP A 164 13.33 -3.13 0.66
CA ASP A 164 14.70 -3.43 1.06
C ASP A 164 14.75 -4.86 1.63
N PRO A 165 15.72 -5.71 1.24
CA PRO A 165 15.85 -7.06 1.77
C PRO A 165 15.84 -7.11 3.31
N SER A 166 16.29 -6.03 3.96
CA SER A 166 16.39 -5.91 5.42
C SER A 166 15.07 -5.69 6.16
N MET A 167 13.96 -5.38 5.47
CA MET A 167 12.68 -5.03 6.09
C MET A 167 11.47 -5.57 5.32
N HIS A 168 11.65 -6.68 4.62
CA HIS A 168 10.64 -7.26 3.76
C HIS A 168 9.32 -7.55 4.50
N MET A 169 8.20 -7.00 3.99
CA MET A 169 6.85 -7.31 4.48
C MET A 169 6.28 -8.53 3.77
N GLY A 170 5.78 -9.50 4.54
CA GLY A 170 5.12 -10.69 3.98
C GLY A 170 3.88 -10.35 3.16
N MET A 171 3.56 -11.18 2.16
CA MET A 171 2.45 -10.90 1.23
C MET A 171 1.09 -10.77 1.90
N ASP A 172 0.81 -11.59 2.92
CA ASP A 172 -0.45 -11.51 3.66
C ASP A 172 -0.56 -10.22 4.47
N GLN A 173 0.56 -9.78 5.07
CA GLN A 173 0.64 -8.50 5.78
C GLN A 173 0.48 -7.32 4.83
N LEU A 174 1.12 -7.37 3.66
CA LEU A 174 0.98 -6.34 2.63
C LEU A 174 -0.45 -6.26 2.10
N LYS A 175 -1.11 -7.40 1.86
CA LYS A 175 -2.50 -7.46 1.41
C LYS A 175 -3.44 -6.90 2.48
N HIS A 176 -3.20 -7.23 3.74
CA HIS A 176 -3.96 -6.68 4.86
C HIS A 176 -3.77 -5.17 4.97
N LEU A 177 -2.52 -4.69 4.93
CA LEU A 177 -2.21 -3.26 4.92
C LEU A 177 -2.92 -2.55 3.77
N PHE A 178 -2.82 -3.10 2.54
CA PHE A 178 -3.46 -2.51 1.38
C PHE A 178 -4.97 -2.38 1.54
N LYS A 179 -5.63 -3.43 2.06
CA LYS A 179 -7.07 -3.42 2.36
C LYS A 179 -7.42 -2.30 3.33
N GLU A 180 -6.71 -2.18 4.45
CA GLU A 180 -7.00 -1.16 5.47
C GLU A 180 -6.70 0.26 4.93
N THR A 181 -5.62 0.43 4.15
CA THR A 181 -5.33 1.71 3.49
C THR A 181 -6.37 2.11 2.44
N ASN A 182 -7.11 1.16 1.85
CA ASN A 182 -8.23 1.48 0.96
C ASN A 182 -9.49 1.86 1.73
N GLN A 183 -9.69 1.40 2.97
CA GLN A 183 -10.84 1.83 3.77
C GLN A 183 -10.71 3.28 4.23
N ILE A 184 -9.48 3.72 4.51
CA ILE A 184 -9.17 5.13 4.80
C ILE A 184 -9.65 6.04 3.66
N LEU A 185 -9.59 5.58 2.40
CA LEU A 185 -10.07 6.35 1.27
C LEU A 185 -11.57 6.66 1.38
N THR A 186 -12.36 5.64 1.71
CA THR A 186 -13.80 5.79 1.94
C THR A 186 -14.05 6.78 3.09
N ALA A 187 -13.29 6.68 4.18
CA ALA A 187 -13.40 7.60 5.31
C ALA A 187 -13.04 9.06 4.91
N LEU A 188 -12.02 9.26 4.05
CA LEU A 188 -11.62 10.59 3.56
C LEU A 188 -12.68 11.20 2.62
N TYR A 189 -13.24 10.41 1.72
CA TYR A 189 -14.32 10.87 0.84
C TYR A 189 -15.56 11.27 1.63
N GLU A 190 -15.98 10.43 2.58
CA GLU A 190 -17.11 10.73 3.45
C GLU A 190 -16.82 11.98 4.30
N PHE A 191 -15.60 12.13 4.81
CA PHE A 191 -15.21 13.32 5.59
C PHE A 191 -15.37 14.61 4.77
N LEU A 192 -14.86 14.61 3.53
CA LEU A 192 -15.01 15.75 2.62
C LEU A 192 -16.45 15.96 2.18
N TYR A 193 -17.19 14.90 1.89
CA TYR A 193 -18.60 14.97 1.52
C TYR A 193 -19.42 15.65 2.62
N LYS A 194 -19.21 15.26 3.88
CA LYS A 194 -19.89 15.85 5.05
C LYS A 194 -19.52 17.32 5.25
N ILE A 195 -18.25 17.68 5.03
CA ILE A 195 -17.80 19.08 5.01
C ILE A 195 -18.51 19.87 3.90
N ARG A 196 -18.71 19.28 2.72
CA ARG A 196 -19.43 19.90 1.60
C ARG A 196 -20.94 20.02 1.85
N ALA A 197 -21.55 19.01 2.46
CA ALA A 197 -22.97 18.97 2.78
C ALA A 197 -23.35 19.91 3.94
N SER A 198 -22.37 20.41 4.70
CA SER A 198 -22.59 21.22 5.90
C SER A 198 -23.42 20.47 6.95
N ASP A 199 -23.09 19.20 7.16
CA ASP A 199 -23.79 18.31 8.07
C ASP A 199 -23.62 18.72 9.55
N ALA A 200 -24.37 18.07 10.45
CA ALA A 200 -24.40 18.42 11.86
C ALA A 200 -23.06 18.12 12.57
N GLN A 201 -22.83 18.77 13.70
CA GLN A 201 -21.61 18.59 14.51
C GLN A 201 -21.37 17.12 14.92
N GLU A 202 -22.44 16.38 15.22
CA GLU A 202 -22.37 14.96 15.58
C GLU A 202 -21.81 14.10 14.44
N ASP A 203 -22.13 14.46 13.19
CA ASP A 203 -21.61 13.78 12.01
C ASP A 203 -20.09 14.03 11.87
N PHE A 204 -19.61 15.25 12.16
CA PHE A 204 -18.17 15.53 12.15
C PHE A 204 -17.39 14.74 13.20
N LEU A 205 -17.94 14.56 14.41
CA LEU A 205 -17.31 13.75 15.45
C LEU A 205 -17.23 12.28 15.03
N ALA A 206 -18.31 11.73 14.48
CA ALA A 206 -18.34 10.36 13.97
C ALA A 206 -17.32 10.16 12.84
N MET A 207 -17.20 11.13 11.94
CA MET A 207 -16.25 11.08 10.82
C MET A 207 -14.79 11.17 11.27
N VAL A 208 -14.47 12.09 12.18
CA VAL A 208 -13.12 12.21 12.74
C VAL A 208 -12.73 10.93 13.46
N LYS A 209 -13.66 10.34 14.22
CA LYS A 209 -13.43 9.05 14.87
C LYS A 209 -13.14 7.96 13.83
N TRP A 210 -13.95 7.87 12.77
CA TRP A 210 -13.73 6.88 11.72
C TRP A 210 -12.37 7.04 11.03
N LEU A 211 -11.98 8.27 10.68
CA LEU A 211 -10.64 8.56 10.15
C LEU A 211 -9.55 8.11 11.12
N PHE A 212 -9.69 8.44 12.40
CA PHE A 212 -8.72 8.07 13.42
C PHE A 212 -8.58 6.55 13.56
N ASP A 213 -9.71 5.83 13.60
CA ASP A 213 -9.74 4.37 13.69
C ASP A 213 -9.08 3.75 12.44
N SER A 214 -9.42 4.20 11.23
CA SER A 214 -8.86 3.65 9.98
C SER A 214 -7.36 3.93 9.81
N PHE A 215 -6.89 5.14 10.13
CA PHE A 215 -5.45 5.42 10.16
C PHE A 215 -4.75 4.63 11.27
N GLY A 216 -5.38 4.48 12.43
CA GLY A 216 -4.88 3.69 13.56
C GLY A 216 -4.68 2.22 13.22
N GLU A 217 -5.64 1.60 12.53
CA GLU A 217 -5.57 0.20 12.09
C GLU A 217 -4.40 -0.03 11.12
N SER A 218 -4.29 0.78 10.06
CA SER A 218 -3.17 0.67 9.11
C SER A 218 -1.81 0.95 9.76
N SER A 219 -1.74 1.94 10.66
CA SER A 219 -0.53 2.29 11.41
C SER A 219 -0.10 1.17 12.36
N SER A 220 -1.06 0.50 12.99
CA SER A 220 -0.80 -0.65 13.87
C SER A 220 -0.19 -1.82 13.11
N ILE A 221 -0.65 -2.10 11.87
CA ILE A 221 -0.06 -3.14 11.02
C ILE A 221 1.43 -2.84 10.75
N LEU A 222 1.74 -1.60 10.37
CA LEU A 222 3.13 -1.15 10.14
C LEU A 222 3.97 -1.27 11.42
N GLN A 223 3.47 -0.75 12.53
CA GLN A 223 4.17 -0.75 13.81
C GLN A 223 4.45 -2.18 14.30
N GLN A 224 3.47 -3.08 14.24
CA GLN A 224 3.64 -4.48 14.63
C GLN A 224 4.70 -5.18 13.77
N HIS A 225 4.68 -4.93 12.46
CA HIS A 225 5.67 -5.47 11.53
C HIS A 225 7.09 -4.99 11.89
N TRP A 226 7.27 -3.69 12.12
CA TRP A 226 8.55 -3.11 12.50
C TRP A 226 9.06 -3.58 13.85
N LEU A 227 8.18 -3.72 14.85
CA LEU A 227 8.55 -4.25 16.16
C LEU A 227 8.93 -5.74 16.08
N ALA A 228 8.30 -6.52 15.20
CA ALA A 228 8.68 -7.90 14.95
C ALA A 228 10.09 -7.98 14.31
N LEU A 229 10.37 -7.15 13.30
CA LEU A 229 11.69 -7.04 12.70
C LEU A 229 12.75 -6.57 13.71
N TRP A 230 12.42 -5.60 14.55
CA TRP A 230 13.34 -5.10 15.59
C TRP A 230 13.78 -6.19 16.57
N LYS A 231 12.85 -7.09 16.92
CA LYS A 231 13.09 -8.24 17.80
C LYS A 231 13.77 -9.41 17.09
N SER A 232 13.83 -9.39 15.76
CA SER A 232 14.51 -10.42 14.98
C SER A 232 16.01 -10.46 15.31
N LYS A 233 16.58 -11.66 15.28
CA LYS A 233 18.02 -11.89 15.38
C LYS A 233 18.74 -11.83 14.03
N ASP A 234 18.00 -11.55 12.96
CA ASP A 234 18.54 -11.47 11.62
C ASP A 234 19.52 -10.29 11.48
N PRO A 235 20.81 -10.54 11.21
CA PRO A 235 21.81 -9.49 11.04
C PRO A 235 21.57 -8.63 9.79
N GLY A 236 20.76 -9.11 8.84
CA GLY A 236 20.34 -8.36 7.66
C GLY A 236 19.37 -7.23 7.98
N VAL A 237 18.75 -7.20 9.17
CA VAL A 237 17.77 -6.18 9.55
C VAL A 237 18.42 -4.85 9.91
N ASN A 238 18.06 -3.79 9.21
CA ASN A 238 18.58 -2.45 9.46
C ASN A 238 17.82 -1.76 10.60
N LYS A 239 18.30 -1.93 11.84
CA LYS A 239 17.66 -1.35 13.03
C LYS A 239 17.57 0.18 13.00
N GLU A 240 18.53 0.89 12.41
CA GLU A 240 18.48 2.36 12.37
C GLU A 240 17.30 2.86 11.54
N LEU A 241 17.06 2.24 10.38
CA LEU A 241 15.93 2.56 9.52
C LEU A 241 14.59 2.21 10.19
N ILE A 242 14.52 1.11 10.95
CA ILE A 242 13.30 0.75 11.70
C ILE A 242 13.01 1.82 12.76
N LYS A 243 14.04 2.26 13.48
CA LYS A 243 13.90 3.32 14.47
C LYS A 243 13.34 4.60 13.84
N LYS A 244 13.93 5.02 12.71
CA LYS A 244 13.47 6.20 11.95
C LYS A 244 12.01 6.07 11.51
N ALA A 245 11.56 4.86 11.13
CA ALA A 245 10.18 4.61 10.74
C ALA A 245 9.21 4.70 11.94
N LEU A 246 9.59 4.11 13.07
CA LEU A 246 8.82 4.18 14.33
C LEU A 246 8.72 5.62 14.83
N ASP A 247 9.84 6.34 14.91
CA ASP A 247 9.90 7.74 15.36
C ASP A 247 9.05 8.64 14.44
N TRP A 248 9.10 8.41 13.12
CA TRP A 248 8.27 9.13 12.17
C TRP A 248 6.78 8.85 12.37
N LEU A 249 6.40 7.57 12.58
CA LEU A 249 4.99 7.19 12.75
C LEU A 249 4.42 7.80 14.03
N GLU A 250 5.18 7.76 15.14
CA GLU A 250 4.80 8.39 16.40
C GLU A 250 4.59 9.90 16.24
N PHE A 251 5.55 10.58 15.61
CA PHE A 251 5.44 12.01 15.34
C PHE A 251 4.22 12.34 14.46
N TRP A 252 4.03 11.58 13.38
CA TRP A 252 2.91 11.77 12.47
C TRP A 252 1.57 11.54 13.17
N SER A 253 1.44 10.47 13.97
CA SER A 253 0.22 10.17 14.73
C SER A 253 -0.12 11.29 15.71
N HIS A 254 0.88 11.88 16.37
CA HIS A 254 0.66 13.03 17.25
C HIS A 254 0.15 14.26 16.48
N GLN A 255 0.77 14.58 15.34
CA GLN A 255 0.31 15.70 14.50
C GLN A 255 -1.11 15.46 13.95
N PHE A 256 -1.40 14.22 13.55
CA PHE A 256 -2.71 13.83 13.04
C PHE A 256 -3.79 13.95 14.11
N PHE A 257 -3.51 13.50 15.33
CA PHE A 257 -4.38 13.70 16.47
C PHE A 257 -4.67 15.19 16.71
N LEU A 258 -3.63 16.03 16.78
CA LEU A 258 -3.79 17.47 17.00
C LEU A 258 -4.60 18.15 15.89
N ALA A 259 -4.39 17.77 14.62
CA ALA A 259 -5.16 18.29 13.50
C ALA A 259 -6.65 17.96 13.61
N ASN A 260 -6.98 16.70 13.95
CA ASN A 260 -8.36 16.26 14.14
C ASN A 260 -9.02 16.95 15.35
N VAL A 261 -8.29 17.12 16.46
CA VAL A 261 -8.79 17.85 17.64
C VAL A 261 -9.08 19.32 17.28
N LYS A 262 -8.18 19.98 16.54
CA LYS A 262 -8.40 21.36 16.07
C LYS A 262 -9.60 21.46 15.14
N PHE A 263 -9.78 20.47 14.27
CA PHE A 263 -10.96 20.39 13.40
C PHE A 263 -12.25 20.28 14.22
N ILE A 264 -12.30 19.40 15.23
CA ILE A 264 -13.44 19.29 16.15
C ILE A 264 -13.71 20.61 16.90
N PHE A 265 -12.68 21.30 17.37
CA PHE A 265 -12.88 22.59 18.04
C PHE A 265 -13.45 23.64 17.09
N ALA A 266 -12.96 23.70 15.84
CA ALA A 266 -13.50 24.59 14.82
C ALA A 266 -14.98 24.30 14.50
N THR A 267 -15.41 23.04 14.60
CA THR A 267 -16.83 22.67 14.44
C THR A 267 -17.66 22.90 15.72
N SER A 268 -17.03 23.02 16.88
CA SER A 268 -17.72 23.18 18.18
C SER A 268 -17.93 24.64 18.59
N ASP A 269 -17.11 25.57 18.10
CA ASP A 269 -17.13 26.98 18.51
C ASP A 269 -18.23 27.83 17.86
N ARG A 270 -19.14 27.25 17.05
CA ARG A 270 -20.17 28.02 16.35
C ARG A 270 -21.54 27.34 16.38
N PHE A 271 -22.58 28.15 16.54
CA PHE A 271 -23.96 27.78 16.28
C PHE A 271 -24.12 27.43 14.79
N TRP A 272 -23.85 26.17 14.44
CA TRP A 272 -24.06 25.61 13.10
C TRP A 272 -25.53 25.24 12.83
N ILE A 273 -26.45 25.77 13.64
CA ILE A 273 -27.89 25.56 13.50
C ILE A 273 -28.54 26.92 13.22
N GLY A 274 -28.93 27.11 11.96
CA GLY A 274 -29.89 28.14 11.57
C GLY A 274 -29.44 29.05 10.43
N ILE A 275 -29.44 28.54 9.20
CA ILE A 275 -30.04 29.23 8.05
C ILE A 275 -30.96 28.22 7.36
#